data_AF-A0A1Q5UB87-F1
#
_entry.id   AF-A0A1Q5UB87-F1
#
_cell.length_a   1.000
_cell.length_b   1.000
_cell.length_c   1.000
_cell.angle_alpha   90.00
_cell.angle_beta   90.00
_cell.angle_gamma   90.00
#
_symmetry.space_group_name_H-M   'P 1'
#
loop_
_entity.id
_entity.type
_entity.pdbx_description
1 polymer ?
#
loop_
_entity_poly.entity_id
_entity_poly.type
_entity_poly.pdbx_seq_one_letter_code
_entity_poly.pdbx_strand_id
1 'polypeptide(L)'
;MSCNFASILQYGDDEVDADIVMEFAHKNDTSAAGASEFALNWTSGLDLGSKVKIKEKGQPTHPSAHLPPMVFHGSTLAFHTLSVLLDQLGDPSIYPSVHISLSFIWCLALHPLAMQPVDAFIPWVSIGRFLNTLIDAFLNALRESKIDPDSEFNKIEDRNFPLEDMPTRHLPEDFLIRGQSWSQLYYPDKFFEGAPSEDDRPVIEPDTIPIPRMERCLWLGVQIATVCRIFLWF
;
A
#
# COMPACT_ATOMS: atom_id res chain seq x y z
N MET A 1 -11.68 -6.68 -1.89
CA MET A 1 -10.29 -6.30 -2.24
C MET A 1 -9.30 -7.45 -2.08
N SER A 2 -9.26 -8.15 -0.93
CA SER A 2 -8.30 -9.24 -0.67
C SER A 2 -8.31 -10.38 -1.71
N CYS A 3 -9.49 -10.81 -2.18
CA CYS A 3 -9.60 -11.81 -3.24
C CYS A 3 -8.98 -11.37 -4.57
N ASN A 4 -9.03 -10.07 -4.90
CA ASN A 4 -8.45 -9.55 -6.13
C ASN A 4 -6.90 -9.57 -6.04
N PHE A 5 -6.35 -9.30 -4.85
CA PHE A 5 -4.91 -9.41 -4.60
C PHE A 5 -4.42 -10.85 -4.70
N ALA A 6 -5.21 -11.81 -4.20
CA ALA A 6 -4.90 -13.24 -4.35
C ALA A 6 -4.77 -13.65 -5.83
N SER A 7 -5.57 -13.07 -6.73
CA SER A 7 -5.43 -13.29 -8.18
C SER A 7 -4.18 -12.65 -8.78
N ILE A 8 -3.79 -11.45 -8.33
CA ILE A 8 -2.51 -10.82 -8.74
C ILE A 8 -1.33 -11.70 -8.31
N LEU A 9 -1.45 -12.28 -7.13
CA LEU A 9 -0.49 -13.19 -6.53
C LEU A 9 -0.58 -14.62 -7.09
N GLN A 10 -1.58 -14.95 -7.93
CA GLN A 10 -1.76 -16.30 -8.48
C GLN A 10 -1.88 -17.37 -7.37
N TYR A 11 -2.53 -17.04 -6.25
CA TYR A 11 -2.77 -18.02 -5.18
C TYR A 11 -3.58 -19.21 -5.70
N GLY A 12 -3.06 -20.42 -5.46
CA GLY A 12 -3.70 -21.67 -5.86
C GLY A 12 -3.48 -22.06 -7.32
N ASP A 13 -2.61 -21.34 -8.03
CA ASP A 13 -2.05 -21.82 -9.29
C ASP A 13 -0.82 -22.71 -9.01
N ASP A 14 -0.80 -23.90 -9.63
CA ASP A 14 0.29 -24.88 -9.47
C ASP A 14 1.44 -24.63 -10.48
N GLU A 15 1.28 -23.63 -11.36
CA GLU A 15 2.32 -23.25 -12.32
C GLU A 15 3.54 -22.59 -11.64
N VAL A 16 4.73 -23.00 -12.09
CA VAL A 16 6.04 -22.73 -11.45
C VAL A 16 6.51 -21.27 -11.61
N ASP A 17 5.79 -20.45 -12.38
CA ASP A 17 6.14 -19.07 -12.74
C ASP A 17 5.27 -18.01 -12.01
N ALA A 18 4.86 -18.29 -10.77
CA ALA A 18 4.21 -17.30 -9.90
C ALA A 18 5.24 -16.28 -9.34
N ASP A 19 5.96 -15.60 -10.23
CA ASP A 19 7.08 -14.70 -9.93
C ASP A 19 6.75 -13.70 -8.81
N ILE A 20 5.54 -13.12 -8.85
CA ILE A 20 5.08 -12.12 -7.87
C ILE A 20 4.92 -12.73 -6.46
N VAL A 21 4.39 -13.95 -6.33
CA VAL A 21 4.25 -14.59 -5.00
C VAL A 21 5.57 -15.04 -4.44
N MET A 22 6.49 -15.49 -5.29
CA MET A 22 7.81 -15.91 -4.85
C MET A 22 8.56 -14.77 -4.17
N GLU A 23 8.40 -13.53 -4.64
CA GLU A 23 8.95 -12.34 -3.97
C GLU A 23 8.44 -12.17 -2.53
N PHE A 24 7.18 -12.54 -2.25
CA PHE A 24 6.58 -12.45 -0.91
C PHE A 24 6.71 -13.74 -0.08
N ALA A 25 7.06 -14.86 -0.71
CA ALA A 25 7.14 -16.18 -0.05
C ALA A 25 8.45 -16.38 0.70
N HIS A 26 9.52 -15.67 0.29
CA HIS A 26 10.76 -15.66 1.05
C HIS A 26 10.55 -14.91 2.37
N LYS A 27 10.69 -15.63 3.49
CA LYS A 27 10.87 -14.98 4.80
C LYS A 27 12.16 -14.19 4.73
N ASN A 28 12.04 -12.91 4.38
CA ASN A 28 13.12 -11.97 4.52
C ASN A 28 13.30 -11.73 6.02
N ASP A 29 14.47 -12.07 6.56
CA ASP A 29 14.93 -11.60 7.89
C ASP A 29 15.12 -10.06 7.91
N THR A 30 14.84 -9.42 6.78
CA THR A 30 14.89 -7.97 6.57
C THR A 30 13.69 -7.30 7.24
N SER A 31 13.97 -6.38 8.16
CA SER A 31 12.94 -5.48 8.70
C SER A 31 12.32 -4.61 7.60
N ALA A 32 11.11 -4.09 7.82
CA ALA A 32 10.44 -3.15 6.91
C ALA A 32 11.34 -1.95 6.54
N ALA A 33 12.16 -1.47 7.49
CA ALA A 33 13.12 -0.41 7.26
C ALA A 33 14.24 -0.83 6.27
N GLY A 34 14.76 -2.05 6.39
CA GLY A 34 15.77 -2.57 5.47
C GLY A 34 15.22 -2.82 4.06
N ALA A 35 13.97 -3.28 3.95
CA ALA A 35 13.30 -3.43 2.66
C ALA A 35 13.07 -2.07 1.97
N SER A 36 12.69 -1.05 2.75
CA SER A 36 12.53 0.32 2.26
C SER A 36 13.85 0.91 1.74
N GLU A 37 14.96 0.70 2.47
CA GLU A 37 16.29 1.14 2.03
C GLU A 37 16.73 0.44 0.73
N PHE A 38 16.49 -0.86 0.62
CA PHE A 38 16.75 -1.61 -0.62
C PHE A 38 15.94 -1.05 -1.79
N ALA A 39 14.63 -0.82 -1.59
CA ALA A 39 13.75 -0.27 -2.62
C ALA A 39 14.22 1.13 -3.06
N LEU A 40 14.63 2.00 -2.13
CA LEU A 40 15.18 3.33 -2.44
C LEU A 40 16.47 3.27 -3.26
N ASN A 41 17.36 2.32 -2.97
CA ASN A 41 18.58 2.14 -3.75
C ASN A 41 18.27 1.67 -5.17
N TRP A 42 17.33 0.72 -5.31
CA TRP A 42 16.89 0.23 -6.61
C TRP A 42 16.28 1.34 -7.47
N THR A 43 15.35 2.13 -6.91
CA THR A 43 14.72 3.24 -7.64
C THR A 43 15.68 4.40 -7.92
N SER A 44 16.78 4.51 -7.18
CA SER A 44 17.86 5.47 -7.45
C SER A 44 18.71 5.11 -8.68
N GLY A 45 18.84 3.82 -9.01
CA GLY A 45 19.58 3.34 -10.18
C GLY A 45 18.81 3.46 -11.50
N LEU A 46 17.49 3.63 -11.44
CA LEU A 46 16.63 3.87 -12.59
C LEU A 46 16.66 5.36 -12.96
N ASP A 47 17.75 5.80 -13.60
CA ASP A 47 17.81 7.11 -14.25
C ASP A 47 16.85 7.11 -15.44
N LEU A 48 15.63 7.63 -15.22
CA LEU A 48 14.56 7.79 -16.21
C LEU A 48 14.91 8.92 -17.21
N GLY A 49 16.06 8.79 -17.84
CA GLY A 49 16.65 9.76 -18.78
C GLY A 49 17.67 9.14 -19.73
N SER A 50 18.16 7.92 -19.48
CA SER A 50 19.11 7.30 -20.40
C SER A 50 18.38 6.61 -21.56
N LYS A 51 18.40 7.27 -22.73
CA LYS A 51 18.07 6.66 -24.02
C LYS A 51 18.90 5.39 -24.16
N VAL A 52 18.26 4.24 -24.01
CA VAL A 52 18.83 2.94 -24.39
C VAL A 52 19.27 3.07 -25.85
N LYS A 53 20.59 2.99 -26.08
CA LYS A 53 21.16 2.92 -27.43
C LYS A 53 20.63 1.64 -28.08
N ILE A 54 19.65 1.79 -28.96
CA ILE A 54 19.18 0.74 -29.85
C ILE A 54 20.35 0.38 -30.77
N LYS A 55 20.95 -0.79 -30.54
CA LYS A 55 21.79 -1.45 -31.53
C LYS A 55 20.83 -2.14 -32.50
N GLU A 56 20.81 -1.66 -33.74
CA GLU A 56 20.05 -2.26 -34.84
C GLU A 56 20.44 -3.74 -35.03
N LYS A 57 19.52 -4.65 -34.73
CA LYS A 57 19.10 -5.82 -35.53
C LYS A 57 18.38 -6.81 -34.64
N GLY A 58 17.06 -6.88 -34.82
CA GLY A 58 16.15 -7.73 -34.09
C GLY A 58 14.90 -6.94 -33.75
N GLN A 59 13.76 -7.39 -34.25
CA GLN A 59 12.41 -6.86 -33.99
C GLN A 59 12.25 -6.35 -32.54
N PRO A 60 11.69 -5.15 -32.28
CA PRO A 60 11.44 -4.70 -30.93
C PRO A 60 10.24 -5.48 -30.37
N THR A 61 10.51 -6.52 -29.59
CA THR A 61 9.51 -7.04 -28.65
C THR A 61 9.31 -5.97 -27.57
N HIS A 62 8.15 -5.32 -27.59
CA HIS A 62 7.68 -4.49 -26.48
C HIS A 62 7.79 -5.28 -25.17
N PRO A 63 8.20 -4.67 -24.03
CA PRO A 63 8.21 -5.34 -22.71
C PRO A 63 6.82 -5.73 -22.18
N SER A 64 5.76 -5.58 -22.97
CA SER A 64 4.49 -6.27 -22.75
C SER A 64 4.65 -7.75 -23.14
N ALA A 65 5.54 -8.45 -22.44
CA ALA A 65 5.37 -9.89 -22.31
C ALA A 65 3.98 -10.10 -21.70
N HIS A 66 3.16 -10.95 -22.33
CA HIS A 66 1.79 -11.19 -21.90
C HIS A 66 1.77 -11.59 -20.43
N LEU A 67 1.33 -10.68 -19.54
CA LEU A 67 1.02 -11.02 -18.15
C LEU A 67 0.12 -12.26 -18.14
N PRO A 68 0.33 -13.21 -17.21
CA PRO A 68 -0.60 -14.31 -17.04
C PRO A 68 -2.03 -13.74 -16.92
N PRO A 69 -3.04 -14.34 -17.59
CA PRO A 69 -4.39 -13.78 -17.63
C PRO A 69 -4.96 -13.49 -16.22
N MET A 70 -4.63 -14.32 -15.24
CA MET A 70 -5.05 -14.11 -13.85
C MET A 70 -4.44 -12.84 -13.25
N VAL A 71 -3.15 -12.59 -13.47
CA VAL A 71 -2.47 -11.37 -13.00
C VAL A 71 -3.06 -10.13 -13.69
N PHE A 72 -3.30 -10.21 -15.01
CA PHE A 72 -3.88 -9.11 -15.77
C PHE A 72 -5.30 -8.76 -15.27
N HIS A 73 -6.18 -9.76 -15.17
CA HIS A 73 -7.56 -9.56 -14.72
C HIS A 73 -7.63 -9.18 -13.25
N GLY A 74 -6.79 -9.79 -12.40
CA GLY A 74 -6.65 -9.47 -10.98
C GLY A 74 -6.21 -8.02 -10.78
N SER A 75 -5.18 -7.58 -11.51
CA SER A 75 -4.67 -6.21 -11.45
C SER A 75 -5.71 -5.22 -11.95
N THR A 76 -6.32 -5.49 -13.11
CA THR A 76 -7.38 -4.64 -13.66
C THR A 76 -8.53 -4.48 -12.67
N LEU A 77 -9.04 -5.59 -12.12
CA LEU A 77 -10.18 -5.55 -11.20
C LEU A 77 -9.82 -4.88 -9.88
N ALA A 78 -8.67 -5.21 -9.28
CA ALA A 78 -8.21 -4.61 -8.03
C ALA A 78 -8.07 -3.10 -8.17
N PHE A 79 -7.31 -2.64 -9.16
CA PHE A 79 -6.96 -1.23 -9.27
C PHE A 79 -8.07 -0.38 -9.89
N HIS A 80 -8.92 -0.96 -10.74
CA HIS A 80 -10.15 -0.29 -11.16
C HIS A 80 -11.13 -0.12 -9.99
N THR A 81 -11.30 -1.16 -9.15
CA THR A 81 -12.12 -1.05 -7.93
C THR A 81 -11.56 0.01 -7.00
N LEU A 82 -10.24 0.05 -6.80
CA LEU A 82 -9.59 1.11 -6.03
C LEU A 82 -9.88 2.49 -6.61
N SER A 83 -9.79 2.69 -7.94
CA SER A 83 -10.13 3.98 -8.54
C SER A 83 -11.57 4.41 -8.24
N VAL A 84 -12.54 3.49 -8.34
CA VAL A 84 -13.95 3.77 -8.04
C VAL A 84 -14.17 4.13 -6.57
N LEU A 85 -13.44 3.49 -5.65
CA LEU A 85 -13.47 3.85 -4.24
C LEU A 85 -12.88 5.24 -4.00
N LEU A 86 -11.72 5.55 -4.60
CA LEU A 86 -11.03 6.83 -4.44
C LEU A 86 -11.84 8.02 -4.98
N ASP A 87 -12.76 7.80 -5.91
CA ASP A 87 -13.65 8.84 -6.45
C ASP A 87 -14.79 9.20 -5.47
N GLN A 88 -15.03 8.41 -4.41
CA GLN A 88 -16.03 8.69 -3.36
C GLN A 88 -15.46 9.62 -2.27
N LEU A 89 -14.98 10.80 -2.70
CA LEU A 89 -14.36 11.77 -1.81
C LEU A 89 -15.32 12.21 -0.69
N GLY A 90 -14.82 12.20 0.55
CA GLY A 90 -15.55 12.65 1.72
C GLY A 90 -16.44 11.59 2.39
N ASP A 91 -16.53 10.38 1.85
CA ASP A 91 -17.17 9.25 2.55
C ASP A 91 -16.15 8.53 3.45
N PRO A 92 -16.29 8.52 4.78
CA PRO A 92 -15.38 7.79 5.66
C PRO A 92 -15.45 6.26 5.51
N SER A 93 -16.53 5.73 4.92
CA SER A 93 -16.75 4.29 4.79
C SER A 93 -15.72 3.59 3.89
N ILE A 94 -15.06 4.35 3.01
CA ILE A 94 -14.05 3.80 2.09
C ILE A 94 -12.68 3.64 2.73
N TYR A 95 -12.38 4.34 3.83
CA TYR A 95 -11.03 4.40 4.40
C TYR A 95 -10.42 3.04 4.74
N PRO A 96 -11.16 2.06 5.32
CA PRO A 96 -10.62 0.71 5.53
C PRO A 96 -10.17 0.04 4.23
N SER A 97 -10.96 0.19 3.16
CA SER A 97 -10.65 -0.41 1.86
C SER A 97 -9.47 0.28 1.18
N VAL A 98 -9.39 1.61 1.30
CA VAL A 98 -8.27 2.39 0.78
C VAL A 98 -6.99 2.07 1.56
N HIS A 99 -7.06 1.99 2.89
CA HIS A 99 -5.94 1.60 3.76
C HIS A 99 -5.37 0.24 3.37
N ILE A 100 -6.22 -0.79 3.22
CA ILE A 100 -5.81 -2.12 2.74
C ILE A 100 -5.11 -2.03 1.37
N SER A 101 -5.65 -1.22 0.46
CA SER A 101 -5.13 -1.12 -0.91
C SER A 101 -3.78 -0.39 -0.98
N LEU A 102 -3.64 0.70 -0.23
CA LEU A 102 -2.37 1.41 -0.08
C LEU A 102 -1.33 0.53 0.63
N SER A 103 -1.75 -0.28 1.61
CA SER A 103 -0.85 -1.23 2.28
C SER A 103 -0.33 -2.28 1.29
N PHE A 104 -1.18 -2.79 0.40
CA PHE A 104 -0.76 -3.70 -0.66
C PHE A 104 0.20 -3.04 -1.65
N ILE A 105 -0.11 -1.81 -2.10
CA ILE A 105 0.77 -1.04 -3.00
C ILE A 105 2.12 -0.76 -2.33
N TRP A 106 2.14 -0.43 -1.05
CA TRP A 106 3.38 -0.25 -0.29
C TRP A 106 4.21 -1.54 -0.27
N CYS A 107 3.57 -2.68 0.01
CA CYS A 107 4.27 -3.97 0.00
C CYS A 107 4.79 -4.35 -1.40
N LEU A 108 4.08 -3.99 -2.48
CA LEU A 108 4.59 -4.10 -3.84
C LEU A 108 5.78 -3.17 -4.07
N ALA A 109 5.72 -1.91 -3.63
CA ALA A 109 6.81 -0.95 -3.76
C ALA A 109 8.11 -1.42 -3.07
N LEU A 110 8.00 -2.20 -2.00
CA LEU A 110 9.14 -2.84 -1.32
C LEU A 110 9.76 -3.99 -2.13
N HIS A 111 9.06 -4.53 -3.13
CA HIS A 111 9.51 -5.62 -3.99
C HIS A 111 9.43 -5.19 -5.47
N PRO A 112 10.46 -4.50 -6.01
CA PRO A 112 10.39 -3.90 -7.34
C PRO A 112 10.03 -4.87 -8.49
N LEU A 113 10.45 -6.14 -8.38
CA LEU A 113 10.11 -7.19 -9.36
C LEU A 113 8.62 -7.54 -9.34
N ALA A 114 7.99 -7.51 -8.17
CA ALA A 114 6.54 -7.68 -8.03
C ALA A 114 5.77 -6.42 -8.46
N MET A 115 6.35 -5.23 -8.29
CA MET A 115 5.74 -3.95 -8.64
C MET A 115 5.70 -3.70 -10.16
N GLN A 116 6.81 -3.95 -10.85
CA GLN A 116 6.99 -3.66 -12.27
C GLN A 116 5.85 -4.17 -13.18
N PRO A 117 5.34 -5.42 -13.04
CA PRO A 117 4.25 -5.91 -13.89
C PRO A 117 2.90 -5.22 -13.65
N VAL A 118 2.66 -4.67 -12.46
CA VAL A 118 1.35 -4.17 -12.04
C VAL A 118 1.27 -2.64 -11.93
N ASP A 119 2.41 -1.95 -11.96
CA ASP A 119 2.51 -0.49 -11.81
C ASP A 119 1.58 0.29 -12.76
N ALA A 120 1.50 -0.13 -14.03
CA ALA A 120 0.67 0.52 -15.05
C ALA A 120 -0.84 0.47 -14.75
N PHE A 121 -1.30 -0.41 -13.86
CA PHE A 121 -2.70 -0.51 -13.46
C PHE A 121 -3.03 0.40 -12.27
N ILE A 122 -2.03 0.82 -11.48
CA ILE A 122 -2.25 1.55 -10.23
C ILE A 122 -2.79 2.97 -10.54
N PRO A 123 -3.89 3.40 -9.92
CA PRO A 123 -4.54 4.66 -10.25
C PRO A 123 -3.86 5.83 -9.54
N TRP A 124 -2.59 6.09 -9.85
CA TRP A 124 -1.74 7.08 -9.16
C TRP A 124 -2.37 8.47 -9.05
N VAL A 125 -3.00 8.94 -10.12
CA VAL A 125 -3.69 10.25 -10.14
C VAL A 125 -4.87 10.29 -9.16
N SER A 126 -5.66 9.22 -9.10
CA SER A 126 -6.79 9.12 -8.16
C SER A 126 -6.29 9.02 -6.72
N ILE A 127 -5.19 8.30 -6.48
CA ILE A 127 -4.55 8.22 -5.16
C ILE A 127 -4.10 9.61 -4.71
N GLY A 128 -3.39 10.36 -5.54
CA GLY A 128 -2.95 11.71 -5.20
C GLY A 128 -4.10 12.66 -4.91
N ARG A 129 -5.16 12.64 -5.73
CA ARG A 129 -6.37 13.44 -5.48
C ARG A 129 -7.02 13.10 -4.14
N PHE A 130 -7.17 11.81 -3.85
CA PHE A 130 -7.74 11.33 -2.60
C PHE A 130 -6.89 11.78 -1.40
N LEU A 131 -5.58 11.55 -1.43
CA LEU A 131 -4.68 11.92 -0.33
C LEU A 131 -4.69 13.43 -0.06
N ASN A 132 -4.68 14.25 -1.12
CA ASN A 132 -4.77 15.71 -0.97
C ASN A 132 -6.09 16.15 -0.32
N THR A 133 -7.21 15.51 -0.68
CA THR A 133 -8.51 15.80 -0.05
C THR A 133 -8.58 15.27 1.38
N LEU A 134 -7.90 14.15 1.65
CA LEU A 134 -7.84 13.54 2.96
C LEU A 134 -7.10 14.43 3.97
N ILE A 135 -6.10 15.20 3.54
CA ILE A 135 -5.41 16.18 4.39
C ILE A 135 -6.40 17.19 5.00
N ASP A 136 -7.31 17.74 4.19
CA ASP A 136 -8.31 18.69 4.66
C ASP A 136 -9.28 18.04 5.66
N ALA A 137 -9.74 16.82 5.36
CA ALA A 137 -10.61 16.05 6.25
C ALA A 137 -9.92 15.73 7.59
N PHE A 138 -8.65 15.34 7.54
CA PHE A 138 -7.82 15.04 8.69
C PHE A 138 -7.63 16.27 9.59
N LEU A 139 -7.25 17.41 9.02
CA LEU A 139 -7.11 18.67 9.75
C LEU A 139 -8.41 19.09 10.45
N ASN A 140 -9.56 18.89 9.81
CA ASN A 140 -10.86 19.16 10.43
C ASN A 140 -11.14 18.20 11.60
N ALA A 141 -10.90 16.90 11.44
CA ALA A 141 -11.09 15.91 12.49
C ALA A 141 -10.18 16.15 13.70
N LEU A 142 -8.91 16.52 13.48
CA LEU A 142 -7.98 16.89 14.55
C LEU A 142 -8.46 18.12 15.32
N ARG A 143 -8.93 19.16 14.62
CA ARG A 143 -9.47 20.38 15.24
C ARG A 143 -10.69 20.09 16.09
N GLU A 144 -11.62 19.27 15.61
CA GLU A 144 -12.82 18.86 16.35
C GLU A 144 -12.47 18.04 17.59
N SER A 145 -11.45 17.19 17.48
CA SER A 145 -10.93 16.36 18.58
C SER A 145 -9.97 17.09 19.51
N LYS A 146 -9.63 18.36 19.22
CA LYS A 146 -8.65 19.19 19.95
C LYS A 146 -7.26 18.55 20.06
N ILE A 147 -6.88 17.81 19.03
CA ILE A 147 -5.54 17.22 18.87
C ILE A 147 -4.66 18.24 18.15
N ASP A 148 -3.40 18.34 18.56
CA ASP A 148 -2.42 19.22 17.93
C ASP A 148 -2.04 18.69 16.55
N PRO A 149 -2.30 19.43 15.44
CA PRO A 149 -1.94 18.98 14.11
C PRO A 149 -0.45 18.68 13.95
N ASP A 150 0.43 19.53 14.50
CA ASP A 150 1.87 19.39 14.29
C ASP A 150 2.39 18.05 14.84
N SER A 151 1.87 17.61 15.99
CA SER A 151 2.17 16.29 16.56
C SER A 151 1.82 15.15 15.61
N GLU A 152 0.65 15.20 14.97
CA GLU A 152 0.18 14.12 14.10
C GLU A 152 0.85 14.13 12.73
N PHE A 153 1.15 15.31 12.17
CA PHE A 153 1.91 15.40 10.92
C PHE A 153 3.35 14.86 11.09
N ASN A 154 3.97 15.04 12.26
CA ASN A 154 5.27 14.42 12.55
C ASN A 154 5.20 12.88 12.49
N LYS A 155 4.10 12.27 12.96
CA LYS A 155 3.90 10.80 12.86
C LYS A 155 3.72 10.36 11.41
N ILE A 156 3.00 11.14 10.59
CA ILE A 156 2.78 10.86 9.16
C ILE A 156 4.09 10.90 8.36
N GLU A 157 5.00 11.82 8.70
CA GLU A 157 6.30 11.96 8.05
C GLU A 157 7.37 10.98 8.59
N ASP A 158 7.12 10.32 9.72
CA ASP A 158 8.03 9.34 10.29
C ASP A 158 8.18 8.12 9.37
N ARG A 159 9.36 7.51 9.36
CA ARG A 159 9.63 6.26 8.64
C ARG A 159 9.02 5.05 9.34
N ASN A 160 8.82 5.15 10.65
CA ASN A 160 8.21 4.12 11.46
C ASN A 160 6.70 4.14 11.28
N PHE A 161 6.09 2.96 11.40
CA PHE A 161 4.64 2.82 11.37
C PHE A 161 4.00 3.71 12.45
N PRO A 162 2.90 4.43 12.13
CA PRO A 162 2.20 5.26 13.11
C PRO A 162 1.53 4.38 14.16
N LEU A 163 2.20 4.25 15.31
CA LEU A 163 1.73 3.45 16.43
C LEU A 163 0.91 4.32 17.37
N GLU A 164 -0.39 4.10 17.36
CA GLU A 164 -1.29 4.72 18.33
C GLU A 164 -1.24 4.00 19.68
N ASP A 165 -1.59 4.75 20.73
CA ASP A 165 -1.80 4.20 22.05
C ASP A 165 -3.03 3.27 22.08
N MET A 166 -3.03 2.32 23.01
CA MET A 166 -4.21 1.46 23.21
C MET A 166 -5.39 2.33 23.66
N PRO A 167 -6.62 2.12 23.14
CA PRO A 167 -7.08 0.96 22.36
C PRO A 167 -7.17 1.17 20.83
N THR A 168 -6.80 2.33 20.29
CA THR A 168 -6.95 2.66 18.86
C THR A 168 -5.84 2.08 17.98
N ARG A 169 -4.87 1.39 18.59
CA ARG A 169 -3.74 0.75 17.91
C ARG A 169 -4.14 -0.22 16.80
N HIS A 170 -5.18 -1.03 16.99
CA HIS A 170 -5.60 -2.06 16.02
C HIS A 170 -6.92 -1.69 15.38
N LEU A 171 -6.91 -1.55 14.06
CA LEU A 171 -8.12 -1.35 13.28
C LEU A 171 -8.72 -2.70 12.88
N PRO A 172 -10.05 -2.80 12.69
CA PRO A 172 -10.69 -4.03 12.25
C PRO A 172 -10.06 -4.62 10.97
N GLU A 173 -9.74 -3.76 10.02
CA GLU A 173 -9.08 -4.13 8.77
C GLU A 173 -7.66 -4.70 8.96
N ASP A 174 -6.98 -4.40 10.07
CA ASP A 174 -5.66 -4.99 10.35
C ASP A 174 -5.74 -6.49 10.54
N PHE A 175 -6.79 -6.95 11.23
CA PHE A 175 -7.03 -8.37 11.45
C PHE A 175 -7.41 -9.09 10.15
N LEU A 176 -8.02 -8.38 9.19
CA LEU A 176 -8.40 -8.96 7.89
C LEU A 176 -7.19 -9.27 7.02
N ILE A 177 -6.15 -8.44 7.08
CA ILE A 177 -4.95 -8.61 6.26
C ILE A 177 -3.79 -9.24 7.03
N ARG A 178 -3.93 -9.46 8.34
CA ARG A 178 -2.98 -10.22 9.15
C ARG A 178 -2.80 -11.63 8.59
N GLY A 179 -1.56 -12.00 8.28
CA GLY A 179 -1.20 -13.33 7.79
C GLY A 179 -1.32 -13.53 6.29
N GLN A 180 -1.67 -12.49 5.53
CA GLN A 180 -1.48 -12.51 4.09
C GLN A 180 0.03 -12.49 3.76
N SER A 181 0.47 -13.25 2.74
CA SER A 181 1.91 -13.32 2.44
C SER A 181 2.49 -11.95 2.09
N TRP A 182 1.71 -11.12 1.40
CA TRP A 182 2.11 -9.77 1.01
C TRP A 182 2.17 -8.77 2.16
N SER A 183 1.45 -9.00 3.28
CA SER A 183 1.38 -8.03 4.38
C SER A 183 2.48 -8.20 5.43
N GLN A 184 3.38 -9.17 5.24
CA GLN A 184 4.42 -9.53 6.22
C GLN A 184 5.34 -8.36 6.60
N LEU A 185 5.66 -7.48 5.65
CA LEU A 185 6.53 -6.30 5.89
C LEU A 185 5.75 -5.03 6.23
N TYR A 186 4.41 -5.11 6.31
CA TYR A 186 3.59 -3.92 6.57
C TYR A 186 3.60 -3.52 8.04
N TYR A 187 3.45 -4.49 8.95
CA TYR A 187 3.36 -4.24 10.38
C TYR A 187 4.73 -4.35 11.07
N PRO A 188 5.00 -3.51 12.09
CA PRO A 188 6.19 -3.69 12.91
C PRO A 188 6.12 -4.99 13.74
N ASP A 189 7.27 -5.45 14.18
CA ASP A 189 7.36 -6.61 15.08
C ASP A 189 6.47 -6.42 16.30
N LYS A 190 5.76 -7.48 16.69
CA LYS A 190 4.87 -7.51 17.86
C LYS A 190 3.71 -6.51 17.80
N PHE A 191 3.39 -5.97 16.62
CA PHE A 191 2.25 -5.06 16.46
C PHE A 191 0.95 -5.62 17.07
N PHE A 192 0.67 -6.91 16.82
CA PHE A 192 -0.52 -7.60 17.32
C PHE A 192 -0.37 -8.21 18.73
N GLU A 193 0.74 -7.97 19.44
CA GLU A 193 0.92 -8.45 20.82
C GLU A 193 -0.04 -7.70 21.76
N GLY A 194 -0.82 -8.44 22.55
CA GLY A 194 -1.86 -7.86 23.42
C GLY A 194 -3.12 -7.37 22.69
N ALA A 195 -3.29 -7.71 21.41
CA ALA A 195 -4.52 -7.43 20.67
C ALA A 195 -5.73 -8.15 21.33
N PRO A 196 -6.90 -7.50 21.42
CA PRO A 196 -8.11 -8.12 21.97
C PRO A 196 -8.51 -9.35 21.16
N SER A 197 -9.10 -10.34 21.83
CA SER A 197 -9.72 -11.48 21.14
C SER A 197 -10.92 -11.01 20.31
N GLU A 198 -11.37 -11.81 19.36
CA GLU A 198 -12.57 -11.52 18.55
C GLU A 198 -13.77 -11.14 19.44
N ASP A 199 -13.94 -11.84 20.56
CA ASP A 199 -15.05 -11.67 21.51
C ASP A 199 -14.93 -10.40 22.37
N ASP A 200 -13.71 -9.87 22.52
CA ASP A 200 -13.42 -8.67 23.31
C ASP A 200 -13.47 -7.37 22.48
N ARG A 201 -13.65 -7.48 21.15
CA ARG A 201 -13.70 -6.29 20.29
C ARG A 201 -15.06 -5.60 20.38
N PRO A 202 -15.09 -4.25 20.33
CA PRO A 202 -16.34 -3.51 20.28
C PRO A 202 -17.19 -3.94 19.09
N VAL A 203 -18.47 -4.22 19.33
CA VAL A 203 -19.46 -4.55 18.28
C VAL A 203 -19.73 -3.33 17.38
N ILE A 204 -19.56 -2.12 17.93
CA ILE A 204 -19.73 -0.84 17.22
C ILE A 204 -18.39 -0.13 17.23
N GLU A 205 -17.96 0.33 16.06
CA GLU A 205 -16.75 1.15 15.92
C GLU A 205 -16.91 2.48 16.66
N PRO A 206 -15.95 2.88 17.52
CA PRO A 206 -15.95 4.20 18.13
C PRO A 206 -15.85 5.33 17.11
N ASP A 207 -16.45 6.48 17.41
CA ASP A 207 -16.38 7.70 16.59
C ASP A 207 -14.94 8.25 16.42
N THR A 208 -13.98 7.75 17.20
CA THR A 208 -12.56 8.12 17.16
C THR A 208 -11.74 7.33 16.14
N ILE A 209 -12.27 6.24 15.59
CA ILE A 209 -11.57 5.38 14.63
C ILE A 209 -11.21 6.05 13.29
N PRO A 210 -11.96 7.05 12.76
CA PRO A 210 -11.60 7.69 11.51
C PRO A 210 -10.20 8.34 11.51
N ILE A 211 -9.74 8.90 12.64
CA ILE A 211 -8.45 9.61 12.72
C ILE A 211 -7.26 8.65 12.44
N PRO A 212 -7.11 7.51 13.15
CA PRO A 212 -6.06 6.53 12.84
C PRO A 212 -6.11 5.99 11.40
N ARG A 213 -7.32 5.87 10.81
CA ARG A 213 -7.46 5.46 9.40
C ARG A 213 -6.91 6.50 8.43
N MET A 214 -7.26 7.77 8.65
CA MET A 214 -6.78 8.89 7.86
C MET A 214 -5.25 8.98 7.97
N GLU A 215 -4.73 8.93 9.20
CA GLU A 215 -3.30 8.97 9.50
C GLU A 215 -2.54 7.87 8.74
N ARG A 216 -2.99 6.61 8.83
CA ARG A 216 -2.35 5.49 8.12
C ARG A 216 -2.39 5.62 6.61
N CYS A 217 -3.48 6.13 6.05
CA CYS A 217 -3.55 6.38 4.60
C CYS A 217 -2.56 7.48 4.18
N LEU A 218 -2.47 8.56 4.94
CA LEU A 218 -1.52 9.65 4.69
C LEU A 218 -0.07 9.17 4.84
N TRP A 219 0.24 8.45 5.91
CA TRP A 219 1.55 7.86 6.15
C TRP A 219 1.96 6.94 4.99
N LEU A 220 1.09 6.03 4.56
CA LEU A 220 1.33 5.17 3.39
C LEU A 220 1.58 6.00 2.12
N GLY A 221 0.82 7.08 1.92
CA GLY A 221 1.03 8.03 0.84
C GLY A 221 2.45 8.59 0.81
N VAL A 222 2.96 9.05 1.96
CA VAL A 222 4.33 9.56 2.12
C VAL A 222 5.37 8.48 1.84
N GLN A 223 5.19 7.27 2.40
CA GLN A 223 6.15 6.18 2.21
C GLN A 223 6.24 5.77 0.73
N ILE A 224 5.09 5.58 0.07
CA ILE A 224 5.01 5.22 -1.35
C ILE A 224 5.62 6.33 -2.23
N ALA A 225 5.34 7.61 -1.92
CA ALA A 225 5.92 8.73 -2.65
C ALA A 225 7.45 8.77 -2.58
N THR A 226 7.98 8.46 -1.40
CA THR A 226 9.42 8.44 -1.13
C THR A 226 10.12 7.34 -1.90
N VAL A 227 9.55 6.13 -1.93
CA VAL A 227 10.15 4.97 -2.61
C VAL A 227 9.97 5.04 -4.13
N CYS A 228 8.75 5.28 -4.61
CA CYS A 228 8.42 5.18 -6.02
C CYS A 228 8.74 6.46 -6.83
N ARG A 229 9.02 7.60 -6.18
CA ARG A 229 9.25 8.92 -6.81
C ARG A 229 8.10 9.42 -7.73
N ILE A 230 6.91 8.83 -7.63
CA ILE A 230 5.78 9.08 -8.54
C ILE A 230 5.11 10.44 -8.28
N PHE A 231 5.26 11.00 -7.08
CA PHE A 231 4.64 12.27 -6.70
C PHE A 231 5.47 13.53 -7.02
N LEU A 232 6.65 13.41 -7.62
CA LEU A 232 7.48 14.56 -8.00
C LEU A 232 6.98 15.31 -9.25
N TRP A 233 5.81 14.95 -9.80
CA TRP A 233 5.28 15.48 -11.06
C TRP A 233 3.84 16.00 -11.00
N PHE A 234 3.28 16.19 -9.80
CA PHE A 234 1.95 16.80 -9.61
C PHE A 234 2.00 17.95 -8.62
#